data_AF-F7VJB6-F1
#
_entry.id   AF-F7VJB6-F1
#
_cell.length_a   1.000
_cell.length_b   1.000
_cell.length_c   1.000
_cell.angle_alpha   90.00
_cell.angle_beta   90.00
_cell.angle_gamma   90.00
#
_symmetry.space_group_name_H-M   'P 1'
#
loop_
_entity.id
_entity.type
_entity.pdbx_description
1 polymer ?
#
loop_
_entity_poly.entity_id
_entity_poly.type
_entity_poly.pdbx_seq_one_letter_code
_entity_poly.pdbx_strand_id
1 'polypeptide(L)'
;MASSGVWYYKLYTLFGNPLFPFFNNIFRSPYASLDKNATRDMMFFQFHGLEKIIYPFYFADHIDRVVTASNDKAVVCYTALFCFVLFALYFAIKIAKFGFKSLLGGRDNILFLFFFLSFYVWQYVFGVYRYFIPTDLICPIIFYVLIYEILNMQRTPVYEPGKKACWAAAVLVAVSFVKGVPDWGRGSYSHPYFEGNIPQEVKEADVLFNANFFSAWIVPVINPQGHVIQINRGLLDFGTKKYWDIYYTYLPKNRTPTQYVLFNDPNDQVAKNWAITKFKEHYNMQIDFSSCKKFPVRLSSYKSDITYCSLSVNPGNA
;
A
#
# COMPACT_ATOMS: atom_id res chain seq x y z
N MET A 1 -1.35 10.78 19.39
CA MET A 1 -2.81 10.73 19.24
C MET A 1 -3.49 12.00 19.77
N ALA A 2 -3.15 12.53 20.96
CA ALA A 2 -3.76 13.76 21.48
C ALA A 2 -3.57 15.01 20.60
N SER A 3 -2.44 15.14 19.89
CA SER A 3 -2.18 16.26 18.96
C SER A 3 -2.98 16.21 17.65
N SER A 4 -3.63 15.08 17.34
CA SER A 4 -4.39 14.91 16.09
C SER A 4 -5.86 15.34 16.23
N GLY A 5 -6.31 15.71 17.43
CA GLY A 5 -7.70 16.09 17.69
C GLY A 5 -8.21 17.25 16.83
N VAL A 6 -7.39 18.28 16.64
CA VAL A 6 -7.72 19.43 15.76
C VAL A 6 -7.92 18.97 14.31
N TRP A 7 -7.08 18.05 13.83
CA TRP A 7 -7.20 17.50 12.48
C TRP A 7 -8.46 16.63 12.34
N TYR A 8 -8.74 15.76 13.30
CA TYR A 8 -9.96 14.94 13.32
C TYR A 8 -11.22 15.79 13.39
N TYR A 9 -11.21 16.86 14.19
CA TYR A 9 -12.30 17.82 14.22
C TYR A 9 -12.47 18.50 12.87
N LYS A 10 -11.38 18.96 12.24
CA LYS A 10 -11.42 19.54 10.89
C LYS A 10 -12.02 18.55 9.88
N LEU A 11 -11.57 17.30 9.85
CA LEU A 11 -12.13 16.27 8.98
C LEU A 11 -13.61 16.00 9.26
N TYR A 12 -14.00 15.98 10.53
CA TYR A 12 -15.40 15.83 10.91
C TYR A 12 -16.26 17.01 10.43
N THR A 13 -15.80 18.25 10.59
CA THR A 13 -16.54 19.44 10.14
C THR A 13 -16.68 19.51 8.62
N LEU A 14 -15.65 19.09 7.87
CA LEU A 14 -15.65 19.16 6.41
C LEU A 14 -16.36 17.97 5.75
N PHE A 15 -16.19 16.77 6.31
CA PHE A 15 -16.61 15.52 5.66
C PHE A 15 -17.60 14.70 6.48
N GLY A 16 -17.90 15.06 7.73
CA GLY A 16 -18.72 14.25 8.64
C GLY A 16 -18.03 12.98 9.14
N ASN A 17 -16.73 12.81 8.87
CA ASN A 17 -15.94 11.65 9.26
C ASN A 17 -14.58 12.10 9.83
N PRO A 18 -14.29 11.88 11.14
CA PRO A 18 -13.04 12.31 11.75
C PRO A 18 -11.81 11.51 11.27
N LEU A 19 -12.04 10.36 10.63
CA LEU A 19 -11.01 9.48 10.06
C LEU A 19 -11.11 9.41 8.53
N PHE A 20 -11.73 10.41 7.89
CA PHE A 20 -11.99 10.40 6.45
C PHE A 20 -10.73 10.08 5.62
N PRO A 21 -10.81 9.19 4.60
CA PRO A 21 -11.99 8.46 4.10
C PRO A 21 -12.22 7.09 4.77
N PHE A 22 -11.46 6.73 5.82
CA PHE A 22 -11.53 5.42 6.46
C PHE A 22 -12.81 5.23 7.28
N PHE A 23 -13.20 3.97 7.48
CA PHE A 23 -14.36 3.57 8.29
C PHE A 23 -15.67 4.26 7.88
N ASN A 24 -15.80 4.61 6.59
CA ASN A 24 -16.95 5.37 6.14
C ASN A 24 -18.27 4.55 6.14
N ASN A 25 -18.18 3.23 6.24
CA ASN A 25 -19.31 2.37 6.57
C ASN A 25 -19.95 2.69 7.95
N ILE A 26 -19.23 3.40 8.84
CA ILE A 26 -19.69 3.87 10.15
C ILE A 26 -20.13 5.33 10.05
N PHE A 27 -19.23 6.21 9.62
CA PHE A 27 -19.47 7.67 9.61
C PHE A 27 -20.34 8.16 8.45
N ARG A 28 -20.49 7.36 7.39
CA ARG A 28 -21.38 7.59 6.24
C ARG A 28 -21.23 8.97 5.61
N SER A 29 -20.00 9.46 5.49
CA SER A 29 -19.67 10.63 4.69
C SER A 29 -20.16 10.43 3.26
N PRO A 30 -20.82 11.41 2.63
CA PRO A 30 -21.25 11.30 1.23
C PRO A 30 -20.08 11.35 0.23
N TYR A 31 -18.84 11.49 0.68
CA TYR A 31 -17.65 11.68 -0.19
C TYR A 31 -16.75 10.44 -0.29
N ALA A 32 -17.05 9.37 0.44
CA ALA A 32 -16.24 8.14 0.45
C ALA A 32 -17.13 6.91 0.30
N SER A 33 -16.55 5.81 -0.17
CA SER A 33 -17.28 4.57 -0.36
C SER A 33 -17.77 3.98 0.96
N LEU A 34 -18.95 3.36 0.94
CA LEU A 34 -19.47 2.59 2.07
C LEU A 34 -18.90 1.16 2.13
N ASP A 35 -18.20 0.72 1.08
CA ASP A 35 -17.52 -0.57 1.08
C ASP A 35 -16.36 -0.56 2.08
N LYS A 36 -16.39 -1.49 3.03
CA LYS A 36 -15.35 -1.65 4.06
C LYS A 36 -13.98 -2.00 3.46
N ASN A 37 -13.98 -2.59 2.26
CA ASN A 37 -12.76 -3.02 1.58
C ASN A 37 -12.18 -1.93 0.68
N ALA A 38 -12.93 -0.87 0.38
CA ALA A 38 -12.48 0.22 -0.48
C ALA A 38 -11.23 0.94 0.03
N THR A 39 -10.99 0.92 1.35
CA THR A 39 -9.84 1.56 1.97
C THR A 39 -8.70 0.60 2.28
N ARG A 40 -8.79 -0.64 1.80
CA ARG A 40 -7.81 -1.70 2.02
C ARG A 40 -7.27 -2.15 0.68
N ASP A 41 -5.97 -2.41 0.64
CA ASP A 41 -5.36 -2.95 -0.56
C ASP A 41 -5.59 -4.45 -0.63
N MET A 42 -6.78 -4.83 -1.13
CA MET A 42 -7.28 -6.21 -1.10
C MET A 42 -6.41 -7.20 -1.88
N MET A 43 -5.48 -6.73 -2.73
CA MET A 43 -4.56 -7.60 -3.47
C MET A 43 -3.66 -8.43 -2.55
N PHE A 44 -3.37 -7.93 -1.35
CA PHE A 44 -2.51 -8.62 -0.38
C PHE A 44 -3.30 -9.53 0.60
N PHE A 45 -4.63 -9.62 0.44
CA PHE A 45 -5.52 -10.41 1.30
C PHE A 45 -6.01 -11.69 0.63
N GLN A 46 -5.13 -12.39 -0.07
CA GLN A 46 -5.46 -13.57 -0.88
C GLN A 46 -5.25 -14.91 -0.17
N PHE A 47 -5.26 -14.94 1.17
CA PHE A 47 -4.95 -16.15 1.95
C PHE A 47 -6.17 -16.73 2.68
N HIS A 48 -6.27 -18.07 2.72
CA HIS A 48 -7.45 -18.78 3.21
C HIS A 48 -7.12 -19.85 4.27
N GLY A 49 -8.06 -20.09 5.19
CA GLY A 49 -7.94 -21.16 6.19
C GLY A 49 -6.67 -21.07 7.06
N LEU A 50 -5.93 -22.17 7.10
CA LEU A 50 -4.71 -22.32 7.91
C LEU A 50 -3.50 -21.55 7.37
N GLU A 51 -3.52 -21.13 6.10
CA GLU A 51 -2.47 -20.27 5.52
C GLU A 51 -2.26 -19.00 6.35
N LYS A 52 -3.32 -18.53 7.03
CA LYS A 52 -3.24 -17.39 7.96
C LYS A 52 -2.23 -17.58 9.08
N ILE A 53 -2.14 -18.78 9.63
CA ILE A 53 -1.30 -19.09 10.80
C ILE A 53 0.14 -19.35 10.37
N ILE A 54 0.32 -20.06 9.25
CA ILE A 54 1.65 -20.38 8.70
C ILE A 54 2.13 -19.32 7.69
N TYR A 55 1.47 -18.17 7.64
CA TYR A 55 1.80 -17.08 6.71
C TYR A 55 3.28 -16.65 6.74
N PRO A 56 3.98 -16.59 7.91
CA PRO A 56 5.42 -16.32 7.95
C PRO A 56 6.27 -17.26 7.09
N PHE A 57 5.85 -18.51 6.96
CA PHE A 57 6.52 -19.52 6.14
C PHE A 57 6.17 -19.33 4.66
N TYR A 58 4.93 -18.93 4.38
CA TYR A 58 4.42 -18.75 3.04
C TYR A 58 5.00 -17.51 2.35
N PHE A 59 4.93 -16.33 2.98
CA PHE A 59 5.43 -15.10 2.35
C PHE A 59 6.97 -15.03 2.34
N ALA A 60 7.66 -15.82 3.16
CA ALA A 60 9.12 -15.95 3.08
C ALA A 60 9.56 -16.62 1.76
N ASP A 61 8.73 -17.51 1.20
CA ASP A 61 9.00 -18.14 -0.11
C ASP A 61 8.33 -17.38 -1.27
N HIS A 62 7.18 -16.74 -1.01
CA HIS A 62 6.39 -15.98 -1.98
C HIS A 62 6.27 -14.51 -1.59
N ILE A 63 7.32 -13.72 -1.81
CA ILE A 63 7.37 -12.33 -1.35
C ILE A 63 6.40 -11.40 -2.09
N ASP A 64 6.04 -11.73 -3.32
CA ASP A 64 5.02 -11.05 -4.12
C ASP A 64 3.66 -10.96 -3.40
N ARG A 65 3.44 -11.84 -2.41
CA ARG A 65 2.27 -11.83 -1.51
C ARG A 65 2.22 -10.62 -0.58
N VAL A 66 3.34 -9.93 -0.38
CA VAL A 66 3.47 -8.81 0.59
C VAL A 66 4.21 -7.60 0.01
N VAL A 67 4.80 -7.68 -1.19
CA VAL A 67 5.54 -6.59 -1.87
C VAL A 67 5.21 -6.53 -3.36
N THR A 68 5.15 -5.33 -3.94
CA THR A 68 4.93 -5.09 -5.39
C THR A 68 6.18 -4.64 -6.14
N ALA A 69 7.36 -4.71 -5.53
CA ALA A 69 8.60 -4.20 -6.09
C ALA A 69 9.09 -5.12 -7.23
N SER A 70 9.55 -4.51 -8.34
CA SER A 70 9.94 -5.20 -9.58
C SER A 70 11.26 -5.99 -9.49
N ASN A 71 11.98 -5.91 -8.38
CA ASN A 71 13.21 -6.66 -8.17
C ASN A 71 12.92 -7.96 -7.41
N ASP A 72 12.40 -8.95 -8.16
CA ASP A 72 12.02 -10.29 -7.70
C ASP A 72 13.16 -11.13 -7.07
N LYS A 73 14.41 -10.64 -7.02
CA LYS A 73 15.58 -11.48 -6.71
C LYS A 73 16.17 -11.34 -5.31
N ALA A 74 15.68 -10.45 -4.45
CA ALA A 74 16.45 -10.03 -3.28
C ALA A 74 15.69 -10.07 -1.95
N VAL A 75 14.46 -10.57 -1.91
CA VAL A 75 13.64 -10.39 -0.72
C VAL A 75 13.33 -11.74 -0.10
N VAL A 76 14.12 -12.10 0.90
CA VAL A 76 13.58 -12.95 1.93
C VAL A 76 13.89 -12.36 3.28
N CYS A 77 12.89 -11.68 3.85
CA CYS A 77 12.95 -11.27 5.24
C CYS A 77 12.65 -12.50 6.11
N TYR A 78 13.67 -13.34 6.30
CA TYR A 78 13.59 -14.51 7.17
C TYR A 78 13.45 -14.14 8.66
N THR A 79 13.42 -12.85 9.02
CA THR A 79 13.40 -12.39 10.42
C THR A 79 12.21 -12.98 11.17
N ALA A 80 11.02 -12.83 10.60
CA ALA A 80 9.79 -13.36 11.17
C ALA A 80 9.84 -14.89 11.20
N LEU A 81 10.20 -15.53 10.09
CA LEU A 81 10.32 -16.99 9.99
C LEU A 81 11.20 -17.56 11.12
N PHE A 82 12.41 -17.00 11.29
CA PHE A 82 13.33 -17.42 12.34
C PHE A 82 12.76 -17.19 13.73
N CYS A 83 11.99 -16.13 13.96
CA CYS A 83 11.30 -15.94 15.24
C CYS A 83 10.30 -17.06 15.49
N PHE A 84 9.46 -17.41 14.50
CA PHE A 84 8.50 -18.52 14.63
C PHE A 84 9.19 -19.87 14.85
N VAL A 85 10.31 -20.15 14.17
CA VAL A 85 11.11 -21.37 14.39
C VAL A 85 11.72 -21.39 15.80
N LEU A 86 12.34 -20.29 16.25
CA LEU A 86 12.90 -20.18 17.59
C LEU A 86 11.82 -20.27 18.67
N PHE A 87 10.62 -19.76 18.43
CA PHE A 87 9.47 -19.93 19.32
C PHE A 87 9.09 -21.40 19.45
N ALA A 88 8.96 -22.12 18.33
CA ALA A 88 8.64 -23.55 18.35
C ALA A 88 9.70 -24.34 19.13
N LEU A 89 10.99 -24.04 18.91
CA LEU A 89 12.10 -24.66 19.64
C LEU A 89 12.07 -24.34 21.13
N TYR A 90 11.91 -23.06 21.49
CA TYR A 90 11.83 -22.61 22.88
C TYR A 90 10.70 -23.33 23.62
N PHE A 91 9.49 -23.34 23.06
CA PHE A 91 8.35 -23.97 23.70
C PHE A 91 8.48 -25.50 23.77
N ALA A 92 9.00 -26.15 22.73
CA ALA A 92 9.26 -27.59 22.74
C ALA A 92 10.24 -27.98 23.87
N ILE A 93 11.36 -27.25 24.00
CA ILE A 93 12.36 -27.50 25.05
C ILE A 93 11.78 -27.23 26.44
N LYS A 94 11.03 -26.12 26.60
CA LYS A 94 10.44 -25.73 27.88
C LYS A 94 9.39 -26.74 28.36
N ILE A 95 8.51 -27.21 27.47
CA ILE A 95 7.53 -28.25 27.77
C ILE A 95 8.21 -29.57 28.13
N ALA A 96 9.20 -29.99 27.34
CA ALA A 96 9.92 -31.25 27.58
C ALA A 96 10.64 -31.27 28.94
N LYS A 97 11.14 -30.13 29.42
CA LYS A 97 11.91 -30.04 30.67
C LYS A 97 11.09 -29.71 31.90
N PHE A 98 10.10 -28.85 31.77
CA PHE A 98 9.39 -28.25 32.91
C PHE A 98 7.88 -28.49 32.87
N GLY A 99 7.38 -29.20 31.86
CA GLY A 99 5.97 -29.48 31.66
C GLY A 99 5.16 -28.26 31.21
N PHE A 100 3.90 -28.51 30.84
CA PHE A 100 3.02 -27.49 30.23
C PHE A 100 2.68 -26.32 31.17
N LYS A 101 2.64 -26.54 32.50
CA LYS A 101 2.33 -25.50 33.48
C LYS A 101 3.38 -24.38 33.52
N SER A 102 4.62 -24.67 33.11
CA SER A 102 5.71 -23.69 33.07
C SER A 102 5.54 -22.60 32.00
N LEU A 103 4.57 -22.77 31.10
CA LEU A 103 4.26 -21.79 30.05
C LEU A 103 3.56 -20.53 30.59
N LEU A 104 2.92 -20.64 31.75
CA LEU A 104 2.13 -19.57 32.36
C LEU A 104 3.02 -18.71 33.26
N GLY A 105 3.10 -17.40 32.98
CA GLY A 105 3.64 -16.39 33.92
C GLY A 105 5.07 -15.87 33.69
N GLY A 106 5.68 -16.10 32.51
CA GLY A 106 6.98 -15.49 32.18
C GLY A 106 6.88 -13.99 31.92
N ARG A 107 7.87 -13.20 32.37
CA ARG A 107 7.93 -11.74 32.08
C ARG A 107 8.04 -11.47 30.57
N ASP A 108 8.68 -12.37 29.83
CA ASP A 108 8.85 -12.31 28.38
C ASP A 108 7.54 -12.52 27.62
N ASN A 109 6.49 -13.04 28.29
CA ASN A 109 5.19 -13.29 27.66
C ASN A 109 4.57 -12.01 27.10
N ILE A 110 4.85 -10.84 27.68
CA ILE A 110 4.37 -9.55 27.15
C ILE A 110 5.05 -9.24 25.81
N LEU A 111 6.36 -9.47 25.72
CA LEU A 111 7.14 -9.27 24.51
C LEU A 111 6.65 -10.21 23.40
N PHE A 112 6.42 -11.47 23.73
CA PHE A 112 5.89 -12.47 22.81
C PHE A 112 4.46 -12.12 22.37
N LEU A 113 3.60 -11.72 23.31
CA LEU A 113 2.25 -11.26 23.00
C LEU A 113 2.29 -10.07 22.04
N PHE A 114 3.16 -9.09 22.28
CA PHE A 114 3.32 -7.95 21.38
C PHE A 114 3.78 -8.40 19.98
N PHE A 115 4.77 -9.29 19.87
CA PHE A 115 5.21 -9.82 18.58
C PHE A 115 4.06 -10.48 17.80
N PHE A 116 3.31 -11.39 18.44
CA PHE A 116 2.18 -12.05 17.78
C PHE A 116 1.05 -11.08 17.44
N LEU A 117 0.68 -10.18 18.35
CA LEU A 117 -0.35 -9.17 18.09
C LEU A 117 0.06 -8.26 16.93
N SER A 118 1.30 -7.76 16.93
CA SER A 118 1.85 -6.93 15.86
C SER A 118 1.80 -7.67 14.52
N PHE A 119 2.22 -8.94 14.49
CA PHE A 119 2.19 -9.79 13.30
C PHE A 119 0.76 -9.97 12.76
N TYR A 120 -0.17 -10.42 13.61
CA TYR A 120 -1.54 -10.74 13.17
C TYR A 120 -2.38 -9.49 12.89
N VAL A 121 -2.16 -8.39 13.62
CA VAL A 121 -2.78 -7.09 13.30
C VAL A 121 -2.28 -6.59 11.96
N TRP A 122 -0.97 -6.65 11.70
CA TRP A 122 -0.42 -6.30 10.40
C TRP A 122 -1.04 -7.13 9.27
N GLN A 123 -1.09 -8.45 9.46
CA GLN A 123 -1.65 -9.38 8.48
C GLN A 123 -3.14 -9.10 8.23
N TYR A 124 -3.90 -8.72 9.25
CA TYR A 124 -5.33 -8.45 9.13
C TYR A 124 -5.65 -7.05 8.57
N VAL A 125 -4.86 -6.04 8.92
CA VAL A 125 -5.15 -4.63 8.57
C VAL A 125 -4.50 -4.24 7.25
N PHE A 126 -3.26 -4.69 7.00
CA PHE A 126 -2.45 -4.22 5.89
C PHE A 126 -2.08 -5.31 4.88
N GLY A 127 -1.47 -6.41 5.33
CA GLY A 127 -0.91 -7.45 4.45
C GLY A 127 0.29 -7.00 3.59
N VAL A 128 0.73 -5.74 3.68
CA VAL A 128 1.86 -5.19 2.88
C VAL A 128 3.09 -5.03 3.75
N TYR A 129 4.23 -5.54 3.29
CA TYR A 129 5.50 -5.55 4.02
C TYR A 129 5.95 -4.17 4.52
N ARG A 130 5.65 -3.09 3.78
CA ARG A 130 5.87 -1.69 4.21
C ARG A 130 5.35 -1.40 5.63
N TYR A 131 4.26 -2.03 6.03
CA TYR A 131 3.62 -1.82 7.33
C TYR A 131 4.02 -2.89 8.37
N PHE A 132 4.94 -3.79 8.02
CA PHE A 132 5.44 -4.86 8.88
C PHE A 132 6.47 -4.36 9.92
N ILE A 133 6.86 -3.09 9.83
CA ILE A 133 7.90 -2.43 10.62
C ILE A 133 7.83 -2.78 12.12
N PRO A 134 6.69 -2.71 12.83
CA PRO A 134 6.70 -2.95 14.28
C PRO A 134 7.12 -4.37 14.65
N THR A 135 6.74 -5.37 13.84
CA THR A 135 7.16 -6.75 14.01
C THR A 135 8.63 -6.92 13.64
N ASP A 136 9.06 -6.32 12.53
CA ASP A 136 10.44 -6.46 12.05
C ASP A 136 11.46 -5.83 13.00
N LEU A 137 11.11 -4.67 13.59
CA LEU A 137 11.95 -3.97 14.57
C LEU A 137 12.16 -4.77 15.87
N ILE A 138 11.20 -5.62 16.26
CA ILE A 138 11.29 -6.39 17.50
C ILE A 138 11.95 -7.76 17.32
N CYS A 139 12.03 -8.28 16.08
CA CYS A 139 12.68 -9.55 15.75
C CYS A 139 14.10 -9.71 16.35
N PRO A 140 15.02 -8.73 16.28
CA PRO A 140 16.36 -8.87 16.88
C PRO A 140 16.33 -9.08 18.40
N ILE A 141 15.39 -8.44 19.09
CA ILE A 141 15.20 -8.58 20.53
C ILE A 141 14.64 -9.98 20.84
N ILE A 142 13.66 -10.42 20.04
CA ILE A 142 13.08 -11.77 20.14
C ILE A 142 14.16 -12.84 19.94
N PHE A 143 15.05 -12.68 18.95
CA PHE A 143 16.18 -13.59 18.74
C PHE A 143 17.06 -13.70 19.98
N TYR A 144 17.49 -12.55 20.51
CA TYR A 144 18.34 -12.53 21.70
C TYR A 144 17.66 -13.23 22.88
N VAL A 145 16.42 -12.88 23.19
CA VAL A 145 15.67 -13.44 24.33
C VAL A 145 15.46 -14.95 24.16
N LEU A 146 15.00 -15.40 22.99
CA LEU A 146 14.74 -16.82 22.74
C LEU A 146 16.04 -17.65 22.80
N ILE A 147 17.12 -17.18 22.20
CA ILE A 147 18.41 -17.89 22.22
C ILE A 147 18.98 -17.91 23.64
N TYR A 148 18.94 -16.79 24.36
CA TYR A 148 19.40 -16.71 25.74
C TYR A 148 18.67 -17.70 26.64
N GLU A 149 17.34 -17.73 26.56
CA GLU A 149 16.51 -18.62 27.35
C GLU A 149 16.73 -20.10 26.99
N ILE A 150 16.84 -20.42 25.70
CA ILE A 150 17.16 -21.79 25.25
C ILE A 150 18.50 -22.25 25.84
N LEU A 151 19.56 -21.42 25.74
CA LEU A 151 20.88 -21.73 26.29
C LEU A 151 20.82 -21.91 27.81
N ASN A 152 20.10 -21.04 28.51
CA ASN A 152 19.95 -21.10 29.97
C ASN A 152 19.25 -22.39 30.43
N MET A 153 18.25 -22.87 29.66
CA MET A 153 17.55 -24.11 29.97
C MET A 153 18.39 -25.38 29.75
N GLN A 154 19.46 -25.32 28.96
CA GLN A 154 20.22 -26.52 28.60
C GLN A 154 21.02 -27.15 29.74
N ARG A 155 21.16 -26.49 30.91
CA ARG A 155 22.00 -26.95 32.05
C ARG A 155 23.44 -27.29 31.68
N THR A 156 23.85 -26.99 30.45
CA THR A 156 25.24 -26.96 30.04
C THR A 156 25.86 -25.73 30.69
N PRO A 157 27.10 -25.81 31.20
CA PRO A 157 27.82 -24.65 31.71
C PRO A 157 28.24 -23.78 30.51
N VAL A 158 27.26 -23.08 29.94
CA VAL A 158 27.49 -22.11 28.90
C VAL A 158 28.14 -20.91 29.59
N TYR A 159 29.44 -20.76 29.42
CA TYR A 159 30.13 -19.53 29.81
C TYR A 159 29.55 -18.37 28.99
N GLU A 160 29.04 -17.34 29.68
CA GLU A 160 28.50 -16.10 29.11
C GLU A 160 27.36 -16.28 28.08
N PRO A 161 26.20 -16.83 28.47
CA PRO A 161 25.08 -17.11 27.54
C PRO A 161 24.58 -15.84 26.83
N GLY A 162 24.65 -14.67 27.49
CA GLY A 162 24.31 -13.38 26.89
C GLY A 162 25.19 -13.01 25.68
N LYS A 163 26.51 -13.22 25.75
CA LYS A 163 27.40 -12.93 24.62
C LYS A 163 27.11 -13.86 23.43
N LYS A 164 26.87 -15.15 23.70
CA LYS A 164 26.53 -16.11 22.64
C LYS A 164 25.19 -15.80 22.01
N ALA A 165 24.18 -15.46 22.81
CA ALA A 165 22.88 -15.04 22.32
C ALA A 165 22.98 -13.77 21.47
N CYS A 166 23.79 -12.79 21.90
CA CYS A 166 24.05 -11.56 21.14
C CYS A 166 24.69 -11.86 19.77
N TRP A 167 25.75 -12.67 19.73
CA TRP A 167 26.39 -13.05 18.46
C TRP A 167 25.47 -13.85 17.55
N ALA A 168 24.72 -14.80 18.10
CA ALA A 168 23.76 -15.58 17.32
C ALA A 168 22.63 -14.71 16.76
N ALA A 169 22.08 -13.79 17.56
CA ALA A 169 21.10 -12.81 17.09
C ALA A 169 21.68 -11.91 15.99
N ALA A 170 22.90 -11.41 16.13
CA ALA A 170 23.57 -10.61 15.12
C ALA A 170 23.76 -11.38 13.80
N VAL A 171 24.15 -12.66 13.86
CA VAL A 171 24.25 -13.52 12.68
C VAL A 171 22.88 -13.73 12.04
N LEU A 172 21.83 -14.01 12.82
CA LEU A 172 20.47 -14.21 12.28
C LEU A 172 19.93 -12.94 11.60
N VAL A 173 20.19 -11.77 12.19
CA VAL A 173 19.87 -10.48 11.57
C VAL A 173 20.64 -10.33 10.27
N ALA A 174 21.97 -10.50 10.28
CA ALA A 174 22.79 -10.38 9.08
C ALA A 174 22.30 -11.33 7.97
N VAL A 175 22.06 -12.60 8.29
CA VAL A 175 21.54 -13.63 7.37
C VAL A 175 20.19 -13.23 6.78
N SER A 176 19.32 -12.62 7.59
CA SER A 176 18.01 -12.14 7.13
C SER A 176 18.10 -11.01 6.10
N PHE A 177 19.25 -10.35 5.99
CA PHE A 177 19.50 -9.26 5.04
C PHE A 177 20.57 -9.59 3.98
N VAL A 178 21.10 -10.82 3.92
CA VAL A 178 22.14 -11.22 2.94
C VAL A 178 21.69 -11.00 1.50
N LYS A 179 20.40 -11.16 1.22
CA LYS A 179 19.83 -10.95 -0.11
C LYS A 179 19.55 -9.47 -0.43
N GLY A 180 19.69 -8.56 0.54
CA GLY A 180 19.42 -7.14 0.41
C GLY A 180 18.13 -6.70 1.11
N VAL A 181 17.86 -5.40 1.03
CA VAL A 181 16.60 -4.77 1.49
C VAL A 181 15.72 -4.53 0.26
N PRO A 182 14.39 -4.75 0.34
CA PRO A 182 13.49 -4.36 -0.74
C PRO A 182 13.72 -2.92 -1.16
N ASP A 183 13.99 -2.72 -2.44
CA ASP A 183 14.09 -1.41 -3.04
C ASP A 183 13.19 -1.37 -4.27
N TRP A 184 12.43 -0.29 -4.41
CA TRP A 184 11.66 0.00 -5.62
C TRP A 184 12.54 0.58 -6.75
N GLY A 185 13.85 0.58 -6.52
CA GLY A 185 14.85 1.19 -7.38
C GLY A 185 15.03 2.66 -7.01
N ARG A 186 16.19 3.18 -7.38
CA ARG A 186 16.49 4.61 -7.25
C ARG A 186 16.58 5.21 -8.64
N GLY A 187 15.89 6.32 -8.82
CA GLY A 187 16.07 7.15 -9.99
C GLY A 187 17.49 7.72 -10.05
N SER A 188 18.04 7.91 -11.25
CA SER A 188 19.32 8.61 -11.42
C SER A 188 19.23 10.08 -10.98
N TYR A 189 20.27 10.55 -10.28
CA TYR A 189 20.46 11.98 -9.97
C TYR A 189 20.96 12.79 -11.18
N SER A 190 21.40 12.13 -12.26
CA SER A 190 21.97 12.79 -13.45
C SER A 190 20.90 13.39 -14.38
N HIS A 191 19.62 13.26 -14.06
CA HIS A 191 18.51 13.74 -14.86
C HIS A 191 17.56 14.60 -14.04
N PRO A 192 16.85 15.55 -14.66
CA PRO A 192 15.78 16.28 -14.00
C PRO A 192 14.79 15.30 -13.35
N TYR A 193 14.34 15.62 -12.14
CA TYR A 193 13.44 14.75 -11.40
C TYR A 193 12.08 14.63 -12.12
N PHE A 194 11.60 15.72 -12.71
CA PHE A 194 10.43 15.79 -13.57
C PHE A 194 10.80 16.45 -14.89
N GLU A 195 10.42 15.82 -16.01
CA GLU A 195 10.55 16.40 -17.35
C GLU A 195 9.41 15.85 -18.22
N GLY A 196 8.91 16.63 -19.17
CA GLY A 196 7.91 16.15 -20.13
C GLY A 196 7.67 17.16 -21.24
N ASN A 197 7.45 16.67 -22.45
CA ASN A 197 7.04 17.52 -23.58
C ASN A 197 5.51 17.55 -23.65
N ILE A 198 4.90 18.31 -22.74
CA ILE A 198 3.46 18.31 -22.53
C ILE A 198 2.75 19.16 -23.59
N PRO A 199 1.81 18.60 -24.37
CA PRO A 199 1.05 19.35 -25.37
C PRO A 199 0.25 20.50 -24.75
N GLN A 200 0.15 21.62 -25.47
CA GLN A 200 -0.59 22.80 -24.98
C GLN A 200 -2.05 22.48 -24.68
N GLU A 201 -2.69 21.66 -25.53
CA GLU A 201 -4.07 21.20 -25.35
C GLU A 201 -4.28 20.40 -24.05
N VAL A 202 -3.26 19.69 -23.55
CA VAL A 202 -3.32 19.00 -22.25
C VAL A 202 -3.14 19.98 -21.10
N LYS A 203 -2.27 20.99 -21.24
CA LYS A 203 -2.06 22.02 -20.21
C LYS A 203 -3.29 22.92 -20.03
N GLU A 204 -3.94 23.26 -21.13
CA GLU A 204 -5.10 24.17 -21.18
C GLU A 204 -6.44 23.44 -21.04
N ALA A 205 -6.42 22.12 -20.87
CA ALA A 205 -7.64 21.34 -20.65
C ALA A 205 -8.36 21.82 -19.38
N ASP A 206 -9.68 21.98 -19.46
CA ASP A 206 -10.51 22.32 -18.30
C ASP A 206 -10.47 21.18 -17.27
N VAL A 207 -10.48 19.93 -17.76
CA VAL A 207 -10.42 18.73 -16.93
C VAL A 207 -9.55 17.64 -17.56
N LEU A 208 -8.64 17.10 -16.76
CA LEU A 208 -7.88 15.89 -17.07
C LEU A 208 -8.33 14.75 -16.15
N PHE A 209 -8.89 13.70 -16.75
CA PHE A 209 -9.24 12.49 -16.04
C PHE A 209 -8.08 11.50 -16.08
N ASN A 210 -7.69 10.96 -14.93
CA ASN A 210 -6.68 9.92 -14.85
C ASN A 210 -7.35 8.53 -14.87
N ALA A 211 -7.16 7.76 -15.95
CA ALA A 211 -7.76 6.44 -16.15
C ALA A 211 -7.06 5.34 -15.35
N ASN A 212 -7.11 5.49 -14.03
CA ASN A 212 -6.92 4.39 -13.10
C ASN A 212 -5.52 3.74 -13.15
N PHE A 213 -4.48 4.58 -13.22
CA PHE A 213 -3.09 4.19 -12.97
C PHE A 213 -2.44 5.11 -11.92
N PHE A 214 -1.36 4.62 -11.30
CA PHE A 214 -0.66 5.32 -10.21
C PHE A 214 0.21 6.47 -10.74
N SER A 215 -0.42 7.61 -11.02
CA SER A 215 0.24 8.72 -11.75
C SER A 215 -0.04 10.10 -11.19
N ALA A 216 -0.33 10.21 -9.89
CA ALA A 216 -0.42 11.52 -9.22
C ALA A 216 0.85 12.37 -9.43
N TRP A 217 2.01 11.73 -9.61
CA TRP A 217 3.27 12.40 -9.93
C TRP A 217 3.29 13.12 -11.29
N ILE A 218 2.38 12.80 -12.22
CA ILE A 218 2.31 13.41 -13.55
C ILE A 218 1.70 14.82 -13.47
N VAL A 219 0.85 15.07 -12.47
CA VAL A 219 0.18 16.37 -12.28
C VAL A 219 1.18 17.54 -12.21
N PRO A 220 2.23 17.50 -11.36
CA PRO A 220 3.23 18.57 -11.35
C PRO A 220 4.07 18.64 -12.64
N VAL A 221 4.16 17.57 -13.44
CA VAL A 221 4.84 17.59 -14.75
C VAL A 221 3.99 18.32 -15.79
N ILE A 222 2.68 18.04 -15.82
CA ILE A 222 1.73 18.69 -16.72
C ILE A 222 1.60 20.18 -16.35
N ASN A 223 1.53 20.47 -15.04
CA ASN A 223 1.17 21.78 -14.51
C ASN A 223 -0.11 22.33 -15.18
N PRO A 224 -1.25 21.63 -15.05
CA PRO A 224 -2.47 21.96 -15.78
C PRO A 224 -3.09 23.26 -15.25
N GLN A 225 -3.68 24.03 -16.16
CA GLN A 225 -4.46 25.23 -15.83
C GLN A 225 -5.83 24.85 -15.25
N GLY A 226 -6.40 23.73 -15.72
CA GLY A 226 -7.64 23.17 -15.21
C GLY A 226 -7.43 22.14 -14.09
N HIS A 227 -8.42 21.28 -13.90
CA HIS A 227 -8.46 20.33 -12.79
C HIS A 227 -8.06 18.92 -13.20
N VAL A 228 -7.39 18.19 -12.30
CA VAL A 228 -7.11 16.76 -12.48
C VAL A 228 -8.01 15.93 -11.59
N ILE A 229 -8.68 14.94 -12.18
CA ILE A 229 -9.60 14.05 -11.49
C ILE A 229 -9.14 12.60 -11.62
N GLN A 230 -8.96 11.93 -10.49
CA GLN A 230 -8.69 10.50 -10.47
C GLN A 230 -9.99 9.71 -10.64
N ILE A 231 -10.06 8.85 -11.65
CA ILE A 231 -11.16 7.87 -11.75
C ILE A 231 -10.75 6.64 -10.93
N ASN A 232 -11.17 6.63 -9.67
CA ASN A 232 -10.65 5.74 -8.63
C ASN A 232 -11.28 4.34 -8.61
N ARG A 233 -10.49 3.35 -8.17
CA ARG A 233 -10.87 2.00 -7.71
C ARG A 233 -11.38 2.01 -6.26
N GLY A 234 -12.36 2.84 -5.95
CA GLY A 234 -13.23 2.64 -4.78
C GLY A 234 -12.93 3.40 -3.50
N LEU A 235 -11.71 3.90 -3.22
CA LEU A 235 -11.42 4.59 -1.93
C LEU A 235 -12.30 5.82 -1.70
N LEU A 236 -12.45 6.64 -2.74
CA LEU A 236 -13.31 7.81 -2.76
C LEU A 236 -14.47 7.52 -3.72
N ASP A 237 -15.70 7.79 -3.28
CA ASP A 237 -16.88 7.58 -4.10
C ASP A 237 -17.14 8.84 -4.94
N PHE A 238 -16.37 8.93 -6.02
CA PHE A 238 -16.52 9.96 -7.05
C PHE A 238 -17.79 9.78 -7.88
N GLY A 239 -18.62 8.76 -7.61
CA GLY A 239 -19.93 8.58 -8.21
C GLY A 239 -21.05 9.30 -7.46
N THR A 240 -20.78 9.87 -6.28
CA THR A 240 -21.82 10.54 -5.48
C THR A 240 -22.31 11.83 -6.16
N LYS A 241 -23.62 12.08 -6.05
CA LYS A 241 -24.24 13.34 -6.55
C LYS A 241 -23.48 14.58 -6.06
N LYS A 242 -23.06 14.59 -4.80
CA LYS A 242 -22.36 15.72 -4.19
C LYS A 242 -20.99 15.99 -4.81
N TYR A 243 -20.25 14.94 -5.19
CA TYR A 243 -19.01 15.09 -5.94
C TYR A 243 -19.26 15.71 -7.32
N TRP A 244 -20.33 15.25 -7.98
CA TRP A 244 -20.72 15.72 -9.29
C TRP A 244 -21.23 17.16 -9.32
N ASP A 245 -22.00 17.55 -8.32
CA ASP A 245 -22.42 18.94 -8.15
C ASP A 245 -21.20 19.87 -8.08
N ILE A 246 -20.14 19.47 -7.36
CA ILE A 246 -18.87 20.19 -7.28
C ILE A 246 -18.15 20.17 -8.63
N TYR A 247 -18.08 19.02 -9.31
CA TYR A 247 -17.47 18.90 -10.63
C TYR A 247 -18.07 19.91 -11.63
N TYR A 248 -19.39 19.97 -11.73
CA TYR A 248 -20.08 20.86 -12.66
C TYR A 248 -19.86 22.34 -12.35
N THR A 249 -19.49 22.71 -11.12
CA THR A 249 -19.12 24.10 -10.81
C THR A 249 -17.81 24.55 -11.44
N TYR A 250 -16.90 23.62 -11.76
CA TYR A 250 -15.60 23.93 -12.35
C TYR A 250 -15.64 24.02 -13.87
N LEU A 251 -16.72 23.56 -14.51
CA LEU A 251 -16.82 23.61 -15.96
C LEU A 251 -17.17 25.02 -16.45
N PRO A 252 -16.57 25.47 -17.57
CA PRO A 252 -16.97 26.71 -18.21
C PRO A 252 -18.45 26.67 -18.62
N LYS A 253 -19.20 27.72 -18.27
CA LYS A 253 -20.63 27.85 -18.63
C LYS A 253 -20.86 28.41 -20.03
N ASN A 254 -19.86 29.06 -20.61
CA ASN A 254 -19.99 29.85 -21.84
C ASN A 254 -19.42 29.15 -23.09
N ARG A 255 -18.80 27.98 -22.92
CA ARG A 255 -18.24 27.19 -24.03
C ARG A 255 -18.24 25.72 -23.67
N THR A 256 -18.11 24.86 -24.69
CA THR A 256 -17.91 23.44 -24.48
C THR A 256 -16.59 23.21 -23.72
N PRO A 257 -16.60 22.43 -22.62
CA PRO A 257 -15.40 22.13 -21.85
C PRO A 257 -14.45 21.22 -22.62
N THR A 258 -13.16 21.53 -22.60
CA THR A 258 -12.08 20.71 -23.14
C THR A 258 -11.67 19.68 -22.10
N GLN A 259 -11.89 18.40 -22.40
CA GLN A 259 -11.71 17.31 -21.45
C GLN A 259 -10.94 16.16 -22.08
N TYR A 260 -9.96 15.64 -21.36
CA TYR A 260 -9.18 14.50 -21.80
C TYR A 260 -9.09 13.43 -20.72
N VAL A 261 -8.93 12.19 -21.15
CA VAL A 261 -8.59 11.07 -20.28
C VAL A 261 -7.16 10.63 -20.56
N LEU A 262 -6.36 10.46 -19.50
CA LEU A 262 -4.98 10.00 -19.51
C LEU A 262 -4.91 8.50 -19.27
N PHE A 263 -4.07 7.80 -20.03
CA PHE A 263 -3.75 6.38 -19.91
C PHE A 263 -2.23 6.18 -19.86
N ASN A 264 -1.76 5.25 -19.02
CA ASN A 264 -0.36 4.81 -19.05
C ASN A 264 -0.06 3.97 -20.29
N ASP A 265 -0.91 2.97 -20.55
CA ASP A 265 -0.86 2.13 -21.73
C ASP A 265 -2.29 2.02 -22.29
N PRO A 266 -2.56 2.52 -23.51
CA PRO A 266 -3.89 2.43 -24.12
C PRO A 266 -4.28 0.98 -24.51
N ASN A 267 -3.34 0.04 -24.48
CA ASN A 267 -3.59 -1.38 -24.70
C ASN A 267 -3.90 -2.16 -23.42
N ASP A 268 -3.79 -1.54 -22.24
CA ASP A 268 -4.25 -2.14 -20.99
C ASP A 268 -5.78 -2.25 -21.03
N GLN A 269 -6.26 -3.45 -21.39
CA GLN A 269 -7.67 -3.71 -21.55
C GLN A 269 -8.44 -3.57 -20.23
N VAL A 270 -7.79 -3.79 -19.07
CA VAL A 270 -8.41 -3.62 -17.76
C VAL A 270 -8.65 -2.14 -17.48
N ALA A 271 -7.62 -1.30 -17.64
CA ALA A 271 -7.74 0.15 -17.47
C ALA A 271 -8.71 0.76 -18.48
N LYS A 272 -8.65 0.32 -19.74
CA LYS A 272 -9.53 0.78 -20.82
C LYS A 272 -10.99 0.44 -20.56
N ASN A 273 -11.30 -0.82 -20.27
CA ASN A 273 -12.68 -1.24 -19.97
C ASN A 273 -13.21 -0.54 -18.72
N TRP A 274 -12.39 -0.40 -17.68
CA TRP A 274 -12.75 0.33 -16.47
C TRP A 274 -13.14 1.77 -16.76
N ALA A 275 -12.32 2.49 -17.54
CA ALA A 275 -12.59 3.88 -17.91
C ALA A 275 -13.89 3.98 -18.72
N ILE A 276 -14.08 3.15 -19.76
CA ILE A 276 -15.29 3.13 -20.59
C ILE A 276 -16.54 2.94 -19.73
N THR A 277 -16.54 1.92 -18.88
CA THR A 277 -17.68 1.62 -18.00
C THR A 277 -17.97 2.79 -17.07
N LYS A 278 -16.93 3.37 -16.44
CA LYS A 278 -17.13 4.49 -15.52
C LYS A 278 -17.67 5.72 -16.22
N PHE A 279 -17.06 6.16 -17.33
CA PHE A 279 -17.53 7.33 -18.08
C PHE A 279 -18.96 7.14 -18.60
N LYS A 280 -19.34 5.93 -19.00
CA LYS A 280 -20.71 5.61 -19.43
C LYS A 280 -21.70 5.65 -18.27
N GLU A 281 -21.40 4.98 -17.16
CA GLU A 281 -22.31 4.82 -16.02
C GLU A 281 -22.50 6.10 -15.21
N HIS A 282 -21.43 6.90 -15.06
CA HIS A 282 -21.44 8.02 -14.12
C HIS A 282 -21.24 9.38 -14.79
N TYR A 283 -20.65 9.45 -15.98
CA TYR A 283 -20.21 10.72 -16.58
C TYR A 283 -21.00 11.08 -17.85
N ASN A 284 -21.84 10.17 -18.39
CA ASN A 284 -22.49 10.29 -19.71
C ASN A 284 -21.53 10.79 -20.84
N MET A 285 -20.26 10.41 -20.71
CA MET A 285 -19.18 10.78 -21.62
C MET A 285 -18.74 9.55 -22.40
N GLN A 286 -18.27 9.78 -23.62
CA GLN A 286 -17.62 8.76 -24.45
C GLN A 286 -16.17 9.16 -24.71
N ILE A 287 -15.30 8.15 -24.66
CA ILE A 287 -13.89 8.32 -25.01
C ILE A 287 -13.76 8.18 -26.52
N ASP A 288 -13.26 9.22 -27.19
CA ASP A 288 -12.88 9.11 -28.59
C ASP A 288 -11.47 8.54 -28.71
N PHE A 289 -11.39 7.22 -28.90
CA PHE A 289 -10.11 6.53 -29.08
C PHE A 289 -9.39 6.90 -30.38
N SER A 290 -10.07 7.46 -31.38
CA SER A 290 -9.43 7.91 -32.62
C SER A 290 -8.62 9.19 -32.42
N SER A 291 -8.97 9.99 -31.39
CA SER A 291 -8.28 11.21 -31.01
C SER A 291 -7.03 11.00 -30.15
N CYS A 292 -6.68 9.75 -29.80
CA CYS A 292 -5.62 9.48 -28.85
C CYS A 292 -4.24 9.91 -29.38
N LYS A 293 -3.54 10.72 -28.59
CA LYS A 293 -2.16 11.15 -28.86
C LYS A 293 -1.26 10.79 -27.68
N LYS A 294 0.05 10.72 -27.92
CA LYS A 294 1.05 10.42 -26.90
C LYS A 294 1.92 11.63 -26.62
N PHE A 295 2.33 11.77 -25.36
CA PHE A 295 3.41 12.69 -24.99
C PHE A 295 4.39 12.02 -24.03
N PRO A 296 5.70 12.27 -24.20
CA PRO A 296 6.70 11.69 -23.34
C PRO A 296 6.76 12.42 -22.00
N VAL A 297 6.88 11.65 -20.93
CA VAL A 297 7.16 12.11 -19.59
C VAL A 297 8.34 11.34 -19.01
N ARG A 298 9.02 11.98 -18.06
CA ARG A 298 10.16 11.43 -17.35
C ARG A 298 10.02 11.70 -15.86
N LEU A 299 10.23 10.65 -15.09
CA LEU A 299 10.46 10.67 -13.66
C LEU A 299 11.89 10.19 -13.41
N SER A 300 12.83 11.12 -13.26
CA SER A 300 14.26 10.80 -13.09
C SER A 300 14.80 9.90 -14.22
N SER A 301 15.17 8.64 -13.96
CA SER A 301 15.63 7.70 -15.00
C SER A 301 14.50 6.98 -15.73
N TYR A 302 13.26 7.06 -15.23
CA TYR A 302 12.12 6.38 -15.81
C TYR A 302 11.48 7.25 -16.89
N LYS A 303 11.47 6.76 -18.12
CA LYS A 303 10.74 7.37 -19.23
C LYS A 303 9.47 6.58 -19.50
N SER A 304 8.35 7.27 -19.68
CA SER A 304 7.09 6.67 -20.10
C SER A 304 6.41 7.61 -21.09
N ASP A 305 5.59 7.05 -21.97
CA ASP A 305 4.69 7.84 -22.80
C ASP A 305 3.29 7.77 -22.20
N ILE A 306 2.68 8.93 -22.00
CA ILE A 306 1.28 8.99 -21.57
C ILE A 306 0.43 9.20 -22.81
N THR A 307 -0.61 8.39 -22.92
CA THR A 307 -1.62 8.56 -23.95
C THR A 307 -2.75 9.41 -23.39
N TYR A 308 -3.23 10.39 -24.14
CA TYR A 308 -4.43 11.13 -23.80
C TYR A 308 -5.41 11.09 -24.96
N CYS A 309 -6.70 10.95 -24.64
CA CYS A 309 -7.78 10.86 -25.61
C CYS A 309 -8.87 11.85 -25.22
N SER A 310 -9.53 12.46 -26.20
CA SER A 310 -10.61 13.41 -25.95
C SER A 310 -11.86 12.72 -25.42
N LEU A 311 -12.62 13.46 -24.61
CA LEU A 311 -13.92 13.05 -24.10
C LEU A 311 -15.02 13.89 -24.75
N SER A 312 -16.00 13.22 -25.34
CA SER A 312 -17.21 13.86 -25.87
C SER A 312 -18.40 13.58 -24.96
N VAL A 313 -19.20 14.60 -24.65
CA VAL A 313 -20.49 14.43 -23.98
C VAL A 313 -21.48 13.87 -25.00
N ASN A 314 -22.22 12.83 -24.62
CA ASN A 314 -23.20 12.22 -25.52
C ASN A 314 -24.38 13.20 -25.72
N PRO A 315 -24.68 13.68 -26.94
CA PRO A 315 -25.68 14.73 -27.17
C PRO A 315 -27.14 14.30 -26.92
N GLY A 316 -27.37 13.03 -26.57
CA GLY A 316 -28.70 12.43 -26.50
C GLY A 316 -29.53 12.67 -25.22
N ASN A 317 -29.13 13.55 -24.29
CA ASN A 317 -29.93 14.02 -23.15
C ASN A 317 -29.17 15.14 -22.39
N ALA A 318 -29.08 16.33 -22.99
CA ALA A 318 -28.78 17.56 -22.24
C ALA A 318 -30.02 18.04 -21.50
#